data_AF-A0A661R1Z1-F1
#
_entry.id   AF-A0A661R1Z1-F1
#
_cell.length_a   1.000
_cell.length_b   1.000
_cell.length_c   1.000
_cell.angle_alpha   90.00
_cell.angle_beta   90.00
_cell.angle_gamma   90.00
#
_symmetry.space_group_name_H-M   'P 1'
#
loop_
_entity.id
_entity.type
_entity.pdbx_description
1 polymer ?
#
loop_
_entity_poly.entity_id
_entity_poly.type
_entity_poly.pdbx_seq_one_letter_code
_entity_poly.pdbx_strand_id
1 'polypeptide(L)'
;MTTKTPNFTTSKFTPTSKFTPGQRWISETEPELGIGTLVFHDKRTIKIHFPAGDCHRQYSRAAAPVKRVLFKIGDRVQPRDDKEFCVDNIQESNGLFFYYQGKTWVCETDLCDTMGFSLPQDRLLSGLAGSSGAFDLRYAILTLRAAYEKSSARGFLGGQIDLIPHQFFIAKEITSRALPRVLLSDETGLGKTIEACLILHQLLISHQIQRILIILPESLVHQWFVELYRKFNLTFRIFNEENCRELELTAPGENDSNPFLDAQEGICSVDFIRSSEKRRQQILSAGWDMVVLDEAHHILDHPHFYAFMQALGKRTKGLMLLTAT
;
A
#
# COMPACT_ATOMS: atom_id res chain seq x y z
N MET A 1 5.65 -1.10 -29.13
CA MET A 1 5.21 -2.49 -29.34
C MET A 1 3.78 -2.58 -28.87
N THR A 2 2.84 -2.71 -29.80
CA THR A 2 1.39 -2.80 -29.56
C THR A 2 1.06 -4.11 -28.86
N THR A 3 0.89 -4.07 -27.53
CA THR A 3 0.27 -5.14 -26.76
C THR A 3 -1.21 -5.20 -27.15
N LYS A 4 -1.54 -6.10 -28.08
CA LYS A 4 -2.94 -6.41 -28.42
C LYS A 4 -3.64 -6.92 -27.16
N THR A 5 -4.73 -6.27 -26.79
CA THR A 5 -5.65 -6.69 -25.73
C THR A 5 -6.21 -8.08 -26.03
N PRO A 6 -6.42 -8.95 -25.02
CA PRO A 6 -7.01 -10.26 -25.22
C PRO A 6 -8.48 -10.14 -25.67
N ASN A 7 -8.82 -10.74 -26.82
CA ASN A 7 -10.13 -10.67 -27.46
C ASN A 7 -11.05 -11.83 -27.03
N PHE A 8 -11.41 -11.92 -25.76
CA PHE A 8 -12.34 -12.97 -25.30
C PHE A 8 -13.76 -12.77 -25.84
N THR A 9 -14.50 -13.87 -25.99
CA THR A 9 -15.88 -13.84 -26.47
C THR A 9 -16.81 -14.28 -25.35
N THR A 10 -17.80 -13.44 -25.05
CA THR A 10 -18.80 -13.76 -24.02
C THR A 10 -20.05 -14.36 -24.66
N SER A 11 -20.47 -15.54 -24.24
CA SER A 11 -21.78 -16.09 -24.62
C SER A 11 -22.82 -15.74 -23.56
N LYS A 12 -24.00 -15.27 -23.99
CA LYS A 12 -25.14 -15.03 -23.09
C LYS A 12 -25.56 -16.32 -22.39
N PHE A 13 -25.95 -16.20 -21.12
CA PHE A 13 -26.50 -17.31 -20.37
C PHE A 13 -27.81 -17.80 -20.99
N THR A 14 -27.88 -19.11 -21.21
CA THR A 14 -29.10 -19.82 -21.61
C THR A 14 -29.49 -20.78 -20.47
N PRO A 15 -30.77 -20.90 -20.07
CA PRO A 15 -31.21 -21.71 -18.93
C PRO A 15 -30.79 -23.20 -18.96
N THR A 16 -30.42 -23.69 -20.14
CA THR A 16 -29.95 -25.07 -20.41
C THR A 16 -28.44 -25.27 -20.22
N SER A 17 -27.67 -24.23 -19.90
CA SER A 17 -26.23 -24.35 -19.66
C SER A 17 -25.93 -25.20 -18.41
N LYS A 18 -25.03 -26.19 -18.56
CA LYS A 18 -24.56 -27.02 -17.46
C LYS A 18 -23.48 -26.25 -16.69
N PHE A 19 -23.80 -25.88 -15.45
CA PHE A 19 -22.83 -25.34 -14.51
C PHE A 19 -21.93 -26.45 -13.99
N THR A 20 -20.62 -26.22 -14.04
CA THR A 20 -19.58 -27.07 -13.46
C THR A 20 -18.68 -26.19 -12.59
N PRO A 21 -18.35 -26.57 -11.34
CA PRO A 21 -17.41 -25.81 -10.53
C PRO A 21 -16.07 -25.63 -11.26
N GLY A 22 -15.51 -24.43 -11.19
CA GLY A 22 -14.29 -24.05 -11.92
C GLY A 22 -14.53 -23.23 -13.19
N GLN A 23 -15.77 -23.17 -13.69
CA GLN A 23 -16.13 -22.33 -14.82
C GLN A 23 -15.96 -20.83 -14.52
N ARG A 24 -15.52 -20.06 -15.51
CA ARG A 24 -15.35 -18.60 -15.48
C ARG A 24 -16.56 -17.81 -15.98
N TRP A 25 -16.99 -16.83 -15.20
CA TRP A 25 -18.18 -16.01 -15.46
C TRP A 25 -17.91 -14.54 -15.16
N ILE A 26 -18.58 -13.63 -15.85
CA ILE A 26 -18.65 -12.21 -15.50
C ILE A 26 -20.08 -11.86 -15.09
N SER A 27 -20.23 -10.94 -14.14
CA SER A 27 -21.52 -10.35 -13.80
C SER A 27 -21.90 -9.29 -14.84
N GLU A 28 -23.11 -9.36 -15.39
CA GLU A 28 -23.64 -8.34 -16.29
C GLU A 28 -24.06 -7.08 -15.52
N THR A 29 -24.47 -7.23 -14.27
CA THR A 29 -24.91 -6.11 -13.42
C THR A 29 -23.76 -5.42 -12.71
N GLU A 30 -22.67 -6.15 -12.44
CA GLU A 30 -21.49 -5.67 -11.70
C GLU A 30 -20.18 -6.03 -12.46
N PRO A 31 -19.97 -5.51 -13.69
CA PRO A 31 -18.80 -5.85 -14.51
C PRO A 31 -17.46 -5.43 -13.88
N GLU A 32 -17.47 -4.50 -12.91
CA GLU A 32 -16.31 -4.08 -12.14
C GLU A 32 -15.72 -5.18 -11.24
N LEU A 33 -16.51 -6.21 -10.90
CA LEU A 33 -16.02 -7.39 -10.16
C LEU A 33 -15.07 -8.26 -10.99
N GLY A 34 -14.97 -7.99 -12.30
CA GLY A 34 -14.10 -8.72 -13.21
C GLY A 34 -14.56 -10.15 -13.46
N ILE A 35 -13.60 -11.02 -13.75
CA ILE A 35 -13.86 -12.45 -13.97
C ILE A 35 -13.99 -13.14 -12.61
N GLY A 36 -15.08 -13.85 -12.41
CA GLY A 36 -15.29 -14.72 -11.28
C GLY A 36 -15.25 -16.20 -11.64
N THR A 37 -14.96 -17.02 -10.64
CA THR A 37 -14.90 -18.48 -10.75
C THR A 37 -16.10 -19.09 -10.03
N LEU A 38 -16.82 -19.99 -10.70
CA LEU A 38 -17.92 -20.72 -10.09
C LEU A 38 -17.38 -21.69 -9.04
N VAL A 39 -17.73 -21.46 -7.78
CA VAL A 39 -17.27 -22.29 -6.65
C VAL A 39 -18.28 -23.38 -6.33
N PHE A 40 -19.57 -23.06 -6.44
CA PHE A 40 -20.64 -23.96 -6.05
C PHE A 40 -21.89 -23.73 -6.89
N HIS A 41 -22.64 -24.81 -7.12
CA HIS A 41 -23.99 -24.73 -7.67
C HIS A 41 -24.88 -25.82 -7.08
N ASP A 42 -26.17 -25.51 -6.93
CA ASP A 42 -27.21 -26.48 -6.61
C ASP A 42 -28.36 -26.41 -7.64
N LYS A 43 -29.54 -26.94 -7.30
CA LYS A 43 -30.71 -26.92 -8.18
C LYS A 43 -31.35 -25.53 -8.34
N ARG A 44 -31.10 -24.60 -7.41
CA ARG A 44 -31.74 -23.27 -7.32
C ARG A 44 -30.78 -22.12 -7.47
N THR A 45 -29.53 -22.26 -7.06
CA THR A 45 -28.55 -21.17 -6.94
C THR A 45 -27.16 -21.55 -7.44
N ILE A 46 -26.41 -20.52 -7.81
CA ILE A 46 -24.99 -20.59 -8.14
C ILE A 46 -24.23 -19.60 -7.27
N LYS A 47 -23.00 -19.95 -6.87
CA LYS A 47 -22.11 -19.08 -6.11
C LYS A 47 -20.81 -18.87 -6.89
N ILE A 48 -20.53 -17.61 -7.22
CA ILE A 48 -19.34 -17.19 -7.96
C ILE A 48 -18.45 -16.39 -7.01
N HIS A 49 -17.16 -16.69 -7.01
CA HIS A 49 -16.13 -15.92 -6.32
C HIS A 49 -15.50 -14.93 -7.30
N PHE A 50 -15.44 -13.66 -6.93
CA PHE A 50 -14.84 -12.56 -7.69
C PHE A 50 -13.55 -12.09 -7.01
N PRO A 51 -12.37 -12.52 -7.50
CA PRO A 51 -11.09 -12.26 -6.84
C PRO A 51 -10.68 -10.79 -6.84
N ALA A 52 -11.10 -10.01 -7.84
CA ALA A 52 -10.78 -8.58 -7.92
C ALA A 52 -11.40 -7.77 -6.76
N GLY A 53 -12.53 -8.21 -6.23
CA GLY A 53 -13.19 -7.60 -5.08
C GLY A 53 -13.19 -8.47 -3.81
N ASP A 54 -12.43 -9.57 -3.82
CA ASP A 54 -12.40 -10.61 -2.77
C ASP A 54 -13.79 -10.91 -2.17
N CYS A 55 -14.76 -11.19 -3.04
CA CYS A 55 -16.15 -11.35 -2.63
C CYS A 55 -16.85 -12.50 -3.34
N HIS A 56 -17.91 -13.00 -2.72
CA HIS A 56 -18.80 -13.98 -3.34
C HIS A 56 -20.12 -13.32 -3.71
N ARG A 57 -20.69 -13.74 -4.85
CA ARG A 57 -22.06 -13.43 -5.23
C ARG A 57 -22.83 -14.71 -5.44
N GLN A 58 -24.07 -14.71 -4.95
CA GLN A 58 -25.00 -15.82 -5.11
C GLN A 58 -26.15 -15.37 -6.01
N TYR A 59 -26.38 -16.11 -7.09
CA TYR A 59 -27.42 -15.82 -8.06
C TYR A 59 -28.41 -16.98 -8.16
N SER A 60 -29.66 -16.70 -8.51
CA SER A 60 -30.63 -17.73 -8.87
C SER A 60 -30.26 -18.37 -10.20
N ARG A 61 -30.23 -19.71 -10.27
CA ARG A 61 -29.87 -20.46 -11.48
C ARG A 61 -30.82 -20.15 -12.66
N ALA A 62 -32.08 -19.83 -12.40
CA ALA A 62 -33.06 -19.59 -13.44
C ALA A 62 -32.88 -18.23 -14.16
N ALA A 63 -32.25 -17.26 -13.50
CA ALA A 63 -32.17 -15.88 -13.97
C ALA A 63 -30.86 -15.20 -13.53
N ALA A 64 -29.74 -15.92 -13.57
CA ALA A 64 -28.45 -15.36 -13.19
C ALA A 64 -27.99 -14.36 -14.26
N PRO A 65 -27.77 -13.07 -13.93
CA PRO A 65 -27.29 -12.05 -14.86
C PRO A 65 -25.78 -12.20 -15.07
N VAL A 66 -25.36 -13.36 -15.57
CA VAL A 66 -23.94 -13.70 -15.74
C VAL A 66 -23.68 -14.15 -17.17
N LYS A 67 -22.49 -13.82 -17.68
CA LYS A 67 -22.03 -14.27 -19.00
C LYS A 67 -20.84 -15.21 -18.83
N ARG A 68 -20.85 -16.30 -19.60
CA ARG A 68 -19.74 -17.24 -19.64
C ARG A 68 -18.56 -16.59 -20.37
N VAL A 69 -17.38 -16.66 -19.77
CA VAL A 69 -16.13 -16.20 -20.40
C VAL A 69 -15.50 -17.38 -21.12
N LEU A 70 -15.27 -17.22 -22.43
CA LEU A 70 -14.62 -18.21 -23.28
C LEU A 70 -13.50 -17.51 -24.09
N PHE A 71 -12.34 -18.14 -24.16
CA PHE A 71 -11.25 -17.70 -25.02
C PHE A 71 -11.31 -18.43 -26.36
N LYS A 72 -10.90 -17.76 -27.43
CA LYS A 72 -10.80 -18.29 -28.78
C LYS A 72 -9.36 -18.62 -29.14
N ILE A 73 -9.19 -19.43 -30.18
CA ILE A 73 -7.89 -19.66 -30.81
C ILE A 73 -7.32 -18.31 -31.26
N GLY A 74 -6.10 -18.01 -30.84
CA GLY A 74 -5.40 -16.74 -31.06
C GLY A 74 -5.50 -15.74 -29.90
N ASP A 75 -6.35 -15.98 -28.90
CA ASP A 75 -6.42 -15.14 -27.70
C ASP A 75 -5.21 -15.37 -26.80
N ARG A 76 -4.82 -14.33 -26.06
CA ARG A 76 -3.80 -14.43 -25.05
C ARG A 76 -4.41 -14.71 -23.69
N VAL A 77 -3.88 -15.71 -23.00
CA VAL A 77 -4.30 -16.12 -21.65
C VAL A 77 -3.07 -16.31 -20.78
N GLN A 78 -3.21 -16.06 -19.48
CA GLN A 78 -2.12 -16.20 -18.53
C GLN A 78 -2.49 -17.24 -17.46
N PRO A 79 -1.74 -18.35 -17.31
CA PRO A 79 -1.83 -19.25 -16.15
C PRO A 79 -1.42 -18.55 -14.85
N ARG A 80 -1.85 -19.07 -13.70
CA ARG A 80 -1.41 -18.55 -12.39
C ARG A 80 0.09 -18.71 -12.15
N ASP A 81 0.66 -19.80 -12.66
CA ASP A 81 2.04 -20.21 -12.36
C ASP A 81 3.00 -20.06 -13.56
N ASP A 82 2.53 -19.56 -14.70
CA ASP A 82 3.32 -19.49 -15.94
C ASP A 82 3.10 -18.17 -16.70
N LYS A 83 3.91 -17.96 -17.75
CA LYS A 83 3.86 -16.78 -18.61
C LYS A 83 2.64 -16.80 -19.52
N GLU A 84 2.25 -15.59 -19.95
CA GLU A 84 1.16 -15.38 -20.91
C GLU A 84 1.42 -16.14 -22.23
N PHE A 85 0.38 -16.76 -22.76
CA PHE A 85 0.44 -17.53 -23.99
C PHE A 85 -0.73 -17.29 -24.94
N CYS A 86 -0.53 -17.58 -26.23
CA CYS A 86 -1.60 -17.59 -27.24
C CYS A 86 -2.24 -18.97 -27.36
N VAL A 87 -3.57 -19.03 -27.35
CA VAL A 87 -4.34 -20.29 -27.48
C VAL A 87 -4.22 -20.84 -28.90
N ASP A 88 -3.67 -22.04 -29.06
CA ASP A 88 -3.55 -22.72 -30.36
C ASP A 88 -4.73 -23.67 -30.63
N ASN A 89 -5.21 -24.35 -29.58
CA ASN A 89 -6.33 -25.30 -29.68
C ASN A 89 -7.18 -25.27 -28.40
N ILE A 90 -8.44 -25.67 -28.50
CA ILE A 90 -9.41 -25.66 -27.41
C ILE A 90 -10.11 -27.02 -27.36
N GLN A 91 -10.19 -27.60 -26.18
CA GLN A 91 -10.94 -28.83 -25.94
C GLN A 91 -11.87 -28.66 -24.74
N GLU A 92 -13.10 -29.16 -24.85
CA GLU A 92 -14.04 -29.22 -23.73
C GLU A 92 -14.03 -30.64 -23.15
N SER A 93 -13.87 -30.75 -21.83
CA SER A 93 -14.00 -32.01 -21.10
C SER A 93 -14.70 -31.76 -19.77
N ASN A 94 -15.72 -32.56 -19.46
CA ASN A 94 -16.53 -32.44 -18.24
C ASN A 94 -17.15 -31.04 -17.99
N GLY A 95 -17.40 -30.26 -19.06
CA GLY A 95 -17.96 -28.91 -18.98
C GLY A 95 -16.95 -27.83 -18.58
N LEU A 96 -15.66 -28.16 -18.56
CA LEU A 96 -14.55 -27.22 -18.43
C LEU A 96 -13.76 -27.13 -19.74
N PHE A 97 -13.22 -25.95 -20.02
CA PHE A 97 -12.39 -25.72 -21.19
C PHE A 97 -10.90 -25.86 -20.88
N PHE A 98 -10.20 -26.55 -21.77
CA PHE A 98 -8.76 -26.72 -21.78
C PHE A 98 -8.18 -25.98 -22.99
N TYR A 99 -7.18 -25.13 -22.72
CA TYR A 99 -6.50 -24.31 -23.71
C TYR A 99 -5.10 -24.89 -23.96
N TYR A 100 -4.81 -25.21 -25.21
CA TYR A 100 -3.53 -25.76 -25.62
C TYR A 100 -2.60 -24.67 -26.12
N GLN A 101 -1.34 -24.73 -25.71
CA GLN A 101 -0.26 -24.02 -26.38
C GLN A 101 0.96 -24.93 -26.53
N GLY A 102 1.42 -25.12 -27.75
CA GLY A 102 2.70 -25.77 -28.07
C GLY A 102 2.84 -27.23 -27.63
N LYS A 103 2.89 -27.50 -26.32
CA LYS A 103 3.03 -28.81 -25.67
C LYS A 103 2.19 -29.00 -24.40
N THR A 104 1.53 -27.97 -23.86
CA THR A 104 0.81 -28.05 -22.57
C THR A 104 -0.66 -27.70 -22.72
N TRP A 105 -1.51 -28.43 -21.98
CA TRP A 105 -2.93 -28.12 -21.82
C TRP A 105 -3.12 -27.41 -20.48
N VAL A 106 -3.76 -26.25 -20.49
CA VAL A 106 -4.09 -25.48 -19.29
C VAL A 106 -5.60 -25.47 -19.11
N CYS A 107 -6.06 -25.89 -17.94
CA CYS A 107 -7.48 -25.83 -17.58
C CYS A 107 -7.88 -24.38 -17.29
N GLU A 108 -9.13 -24.01 -17.59
CA GLU A 108 -9.63 -22.68 -17.27
C GLU A 108 -9.58 -22.34 -15.76
N THR A 109 -9.56 -23.34 -14.87
CA THR A 109 -9.39 -23.12 -13.42
C THR A 109 -8.04 -22.52 -13.08
N ASP A 110 -7.02 -22.86 -13.86
CA ASP A 110 -5.62 -22.57 -13.57
C ASP A 110 -5.17 -21.25 -14.22
N LEU A 111 -6.07 -20.62 -14.98
CA LEU A 111 -5.85 -19.28 -15.52
C LEU A 111 -5.83 -18.24 -14.37
N CYS A 112 -5.14 -17.14 -14.60
CA CYS A 112 -5.11 -16.01 -13.71
C CYS A 112 -6.49 -15.34 -13.68
N ASP A 113 -6.98 -15.01 -12.49
CA ASP A 113 -8.28 -14.33 -12.32
C ASP A 113 -8.20 -12.85 -12.72
N THR A 114 -6.98 -12.33 -12.80
CA THR A 114 -6.63 -10.95 -13.07
C THR A 114 -6.46 -10.72 -14.57
N MET A 115 -7.49 -10.97 -15.38
CA MET A 115 -7.43 -10.54 -16.78
C MET A 115 -7.78 -9.06 -16.90
N GLY A 116 -6.69 -8.28 -16.99
CA GLY A 116 -6.51 -7.01 -17.69
C GLY A 116 -7.69 -6.03 -17.74
N PHE A 117 -7.48 -4.84 -17.17
CA PHE A 117 -8.26 -3.64 -17.45
C PHE A 117 -8.55 -3.53 -18.97
N SER A 118 -9.79 -3.77 -19.38
CA SER A 118 -10.21 -3.43 -20.73
C SER A 118 -10.05 -1.92 -20.88
N LEU A 119 -9.41 -1.49 -21.98
CA LEU A 119 -9.30 -0.07 -22.28
C LEU A 119 -10.72 0.52 -22.31
N PRO A 120 -10.94 1.78 -21.89
CA PRO A 120 -12.28 2.37 -21.85
C PRO A 120 -13.04 2.24 -23.18
N GLN A 121 -12.30 2.26 -24.30
CA GLN A 121 -12.81 2.00 -25.65
C GLN A 121 -13.36 0.57 -25.85
N ASP A 122 -12.70 -0.45 -25.33
CA ASP A 122 -13.11 -1.85 -25.46
C ASP A 122 -14.36 -2.11 -24.61
N ARG A 123 -14.45 -1.46 -23.44
CA ARG A 123 -15.65 -1.46 -22.60
C ARG A 123 -16.83 -0.81 -23.33
N LEU A 124 -16.62 0.35 -23.93
CA LEU A 124 -17.65 1.06 -24.69
C LEU A 124 -18.13 0.25 -25.90
N LEU A 125 -17.21 -0.32 -26.68
CA LEU A 125 -17.50 -1.16 -27.85
C LEU A 125 -18.25 -2.44 -27.46
N SER A 126 -18.01 -2.95 -26.25
CA SER A 126 -18.72 -4.11 -25.69
C SER A 126 -20.07 -3.74 -25.04
N GLY A 127 -20.47 -2.46 -25.08
CA GLY A 127 -21.70 -1.95 -24.47
C GLY A 127 -21.64 -1.80 -22.94
N LEU A 128 -20.45 -1.89 -22.34
CA LEU A 128 -20.22 -1.72 -20.91
C LEU A 128 -19.87 -0.26 -20.60
N ALA A 129 -20.89 0.60 -20.46
CA ALA A 129 -20.73 1.98 -20.05
C ALA A 129 -21.07 2.16 -18.55
N GLY A 130 -20.28 2.96 -17.84
CA GLY A 130 -20.63 3.42 -16.49
C GLY A 130 -21.67 4.57 -16.53
N SER A 131 -22.11 5.03 -15.37
CA SER A 131 -23.00 6.20 -15.29
C SER A 131 -22.24 7.50 -15.59
N SER A 132 -22.93 8.49 -16.16
CA SER A 132 -22.38 9.84 -16.40
C SER A 132 -21.90 10.47 -15.09
N GLY A 133 -22.70 10.37 -14.03
CA GLY A 133 -22.33 10.90 -12.71
C GLY A 133 -21.04 10.29 -12.14
N ALA A 134 -20.82 8.99 -12.32
CA ALA A 134 -19.57 8.35 -11.88
C ALA A 134 -18.37 8.78 -12.73
N PHE A 135 -18.59 9.00 -14.04
CA PHE A 135 -17.57 9.53 -14.94
C PHE A 135 -17.18 10.97 -14.56
N ASP A 136 -18.17 11.84 -14.37
CA ASP A 136 -17.98 13.24 -13.99
C ASP A 136 -17.26 13.35 -12.65
N LEU A 137 -17.68 12.55 -11.67
CA LEU A 137 -17.04 12.48 -10.35
C LEU A 137 -15.58 12.02 -10.48
N ARG A 138 -15.31 10.97 -11.25
CA ARG A 138 -13.94 10.48 -11.49
C ARG A 138 -13.08 11.56 -12.12
N TYR A 139 -13.58 12.26 -13.12
CA TYR A 139 -12.87 13.35 -13.78
C TYR A 139 -12.57 14.51 -12.82
N ALA A 140 -13.56 14.92 -12.02
CA ALA A 140 -13.39 15.95 -11.00
C ALA A 140 -12.34 15.55 -9.95
N ILE A 141 -12.39 14.31 -9.43
CA ILE A 141 -11.41 13.79 -8.47
C ILE A 141 -10.00 13.82 -9.06
N LEU A 142 -9.82 13.34 -10.29
CA LEU A 142 -8.51 13.32 -10.95
C LEU A 142 -7.96 14.73 -11.18
N THR A 143 -8.82 15.67 -11.57
CA THR A 143 -8.44 17.08 -11.79
C THR A 143 -8.02 17.74 -10.48
N LEU A 144 -8.82 17.57 -9.41
CA LEU A 144 -8.51 18.11 -8.09
C LEU A 144 -7.24 17.49 -7.49
N ARG A 145 -7.04 16.17 -7.64
CA ARG A 145 -5.81 15.49 -7.22
C ARG A 145 -4.59 16.05 -7.96
N ALA A 146 -4.66 16.19 -9.29
CA ALA A 146 -3.56 16.75 -10.07
C ALA A 146 -3.25 18.20 -9.68
N ALA A 147 -4.26 19.00 -9.35
CA ALA A 147 -4.07 20.37 -8.85
C ALA A 147 -3.40 20.37 -7.46
N TYR A 148 -3.85 19.49 -6.55
CA TYR A 148 -3.27 19.35 -5.22
C TYR A 148 -1.81 18.87 -5.27
N GLU A 149 -1.51 17.88 -6.10
CA GLU A 149 -0.15 17.32 -6.24
C GLU A 149 0.88 18.35 -6.72
N LYS A 150 0.45 19.31 -7.54
CA LYS A 150 1.28 20.42 -8.05
C LYS A 150 1.37 21.61 -7.09
N SER A 151 0.55 21.65 -6.05
CA SER A 151 0.50 22.78 -5.13
C SER A 151 1.76 22.86 -4.28
N SER A 152 2.33 24.06 -4.17
CA SER A 152 3.43 24.33 -3.23
C SER A 152 3.00 24.21 -1.76
N ALA A 153 1.69 24.19 -1.49
CA ALA A 153 1.11 24.00 -0.17
C ALA A 153 0.75 22.53 0.13
N ARG A 154 0.97 21.61 -0.83
CA ARG A 154 0.81 20.16 -0.61
C ARG A 154 1.57 19.78 0.64
N GLY A 155 0.94 19.05 1.56
CA GLY A 155 1.50 18.56 2.82
C GLY A 155 1.61 19.57 3.97
N PHE A 156 1.37 20.87 3.76
CA PHE A 156 1.26 21.86 4.83
C PHE A 156 -0.17 22.11 5.30
N LEU A 157 -1.17 21.71 4.49
CA LEU A 157 -2.60 21.98 4.73
C LEU A 157 -3.32 20.90 5.55
N GLY A 158 -2.67 19.77 5.85
CA GLY A 158 -3.32 18.63 6.51
C GLY A 158 -3.23 18.64 8.04
N GLY A 159 -2.35 19.47 8.62
CA GLY A 159 -2.18 19.55 10.06
C GLY A 159 -3.30 20.37 10.72
N GLN A 160 -3.87 19.88 11.82
CA GLN A 160 -4.74 20.62 12.74
C GLN A 160 -3.91 21.55 13.63
N ILE A 161 -3.22 22.50 13.00
CA ILE A 161 -2.36 23.49 13.65
C ILE A 161 -2.60 24.87 13.06
N ASP A 162 -2.31 25.90 13.86
CA ASP A 162 -2.15 27.25 13.32
C ASP A 162 -0.79 27.34 12.63
N LEU A 163 -0.79 27.69 11.35
CA LEU A 163 0.44 27.86 10.58
C LEU A 163 1.08 29.22 10.89
N ILE A 164 1.95 29.24 11.90
CA ILE A 164 2.69 30.45 12.27
C ILE A 164 3.75 30.74 11.18
N PRO A 165 3.92 32.00 10.73
CA PRO A 165 4.77 32.32 9.58
C PRO A 165 6.21 31.82 9.66
N HIS A 166 6.86 31.89 10.84
CA HIS A 166 8.23 31.43 11.00
C HIS A 166 8.33 29.89 10.87
N GLN A 167 7.40 29.15 11.47
CA GLN A 167 7.34 27.69 11.41
C GLN A 167 7.14 27.21 9.96
N PHE A 168 6.24 27.88 9.23
CA PHE A 168 6.01 27.58 7.82
C PHE A 168 7.25 27.87 6.97
N PHE A 169 7.93 28.99 7.21
CA PHE A 169 9.17 29.33 6.51
C PHE A 169 10.25 28.26 6.71
N ILE A 170 10.50 27.86 7.97
CA ILE A 170 11.47 26.81 8.31
C ILE A 170 11.10 25.50 7.62
N ALA A 171 9.84 25.07 7.74
CA ALA A 171 9.41 23.80 7.16
C ALA A 171 9.52 23.81 5.63
N LYS A 172 9.16 24.91 4.96
CA LYS A 172 9.32 25.07 3.51
C LYS A 172 10.79 25.05 3.08
N GLU A 173 11.65 25.78 3.78
CA GLU A 173 13.08 25.86 3.47
C GLU A 173 13.75 24.49 3.60
N ILE A 174 13.43 23.75 4.68
CA ILE A 174 14.00 22.43 4.95
C ILE A 174 13.50 21.38 3.94
N THR A 175 12.20 21.37 3.63
CA THR A 175 11.57 20.38 2.74
C THR A 175 11.83 20.63 1.26
N SER A 176 12.36 21.81 0.90
CA SER A 176 12.85 22.09 -0.46
C SER A 176 14.10 21.28 -0.83
N ARG A 177 14.83 20.78 0.18
CA ARG A 177 16.05 19.99 0.02
C ARG A 177 15.72 18.51 -0.03
N ALA A 178 16.43 17.76 -0.86
CA ALA A 178 16.30 16.30 -0.87
C ALA A 178 16.85 15.69 0.43
N LEU A 179 15.97 15.06 1.23
CA LEU A 179 16.29 14.32 2.46
C LEU A 179 17.17 15.11 3.46
N PRO A 180 16.58 16.08 4.18
CA PRO A 180 17.34 17.08 4.92
C PRO A 180 18.09 16.50 6.13
N ARG A 181 19.28 17.06 6.36
CA ARG A 181 20.06 16.91 7.59
C ARG A 181 20.14 18.26 8.29
N VAL A 182 19.43 18.44 9.40
CA VAL A 182 19.17 19.76 10.01
C VAL A 182 19.23 19.69 11.53
N LEU A 183 19.61 20.82 12.14
CA LEU A 183 19.55 21.06 13.58
C LEU A 183 18.57 22.22 13.82
N LEU A 184 17.50 21.97 14.58
CA LEU A 184 16.52 22.96 15.01
C LEU A 184 16.88 23.43 16.43
N SER A 185 17.43 24.65 16.52
CA SER A 185 18.03 25.20 17.75
C SER A 185 17.41 26.52 18.22
N ASP A 186 16.16 26.79 17.85
CA ASP A 186 15.33 27.88 18.39
C ASP A 186 15.20 27.88 19.93
N GLU A 187 14.66 28.95 20.49
CA GLU A 187 14.37 29.04 21.92
C GLU A 187 13.29 28.03 22.36
N THR A 188 13.28 27.70 23.66
CA THR A 188 12.24 26.84 24.25
C THR A 188 10.86 27.50 24.12
N GLY A 189 9.86 26.72 23.71
CA GLY A 189 8.49 27.21 23.55
C GLY A 189 8.14 27.81 22.18
N LEU A 190 9.09 27.94 21.24
CA LEU A 190 8.81 28.43 19.88
C LEU A 190 8.12 27.43 18.94
N GLY A 191 7.93 26.19 19.42
CA GLY A 191 7.18 25.16 18.70
C GLY A 191 8.02 24.24 17.81
N LYS A 192 9.29 23.99 18.17
CA LYS A 192 10.19 23.02 17.51
C LYS A 192 9.53 21.68 17.17
N THR A 193 8.76 21.13 18.10
CA THR A 193 8.01 19.88 17.91
C THR A 193 7.01 20.00 16.76
N ILE A 194 6.32 21.13 16.66
CA ILE A 194 5.37 21.42 15.56
C ILE A 194 6.10 21.59 14.25
N GLU A 195 7.22 22.31 14.23
CA GLU A 195 8.06 22.47 13.03
C GLU A 195 8.55 21.11 12.52
N ALA A 196 9.07 20.27 13.42
CA ALA A 196 9.50 18.92 13.08
C ALA A 196 8.35 18.06 12.54
N CYS A 197 7.19 18.06 13.22
CA CYS A 197 6.02 17.31 12.75
C CYS A 197 5.54 17.82 11.38
N LEU A 198 5.57 19.14 11.15
CA LEU A 198 5.19 19.76 9.88
C LEU A 198 6.14 19.33 8.75
N ILE A 199 7.45 19.27 9.03
CA ILE A 199 8.46 18.78 8.09
C ILE A 199 8.25 17.29 7.80
N LEU A 200 8.05 16.45 8.82
CA LEU A 200 7.82 15.02 8.64
C LEU A 200 6.56 14.76 7.81
N HIS A 201 5.46 15.44 8.14
CA HIS A 201 4.19 15.33 7.44
C HIS A 201 4.33 15.73 5.96
N GLN A 202 5.07 16.80 5.67
CA GLN A 202 5.39 17.21 4.31
C GLN A 202 6.18 16.14 3.54
N LEU A 203 7.23 15.59 4.15
CA LEU A 203 8.10 14.61 3.52
C LEU A 203 7.38 13.27 3.27
N LEU A 204 6.48 12.87 4.17
CA LEU A 204 5.62 11.69 4.01
C LEU A 204 4.60 11.88 2.87
N ILE A 205 3.87 12.99 2.85
CA ILE A 205 2.85 13.28 1.83
C ILE A 205 3.47 13.46 0.44
N SER A 206 4.71 13.97 0.38
CA SER A 206 5.46 14.08 -0.87
C SER A 206 6.20 12.79 -1.25
N HIS A 207 6.08 11.73 -0.46
CA HIS A 207 6.75 10.43 -0.65
C HIS A 207 8.28 10.53 -0.76
N GLN A 208 8.87 11.56 -0.14
CA GLN A 208 10.32 11.69 -0.04
C GLN A 208 10.91 10.72 0.98
N ILE A 209 10.13 10.38 2.01
CA ILE A 209 10.45 9.39 3.04
C ILE A 209 9.28 8.43 3.21
N GLN A 210 9.58 7.21 3.63
CA GLN A 210 8.59 6.21 4.02
C GLN A 210 8.85 5.70 5.42
N ARG A 211 10.13 5.54 5.80
CA ARG A 211 10.53 4.99 7.10
C ARG A 211 11.11 6.05 8.02
N ILE A 212 10.46 6.28 9.16
CA ILE A 212 10.85 7.31 10.13
C ILE A 212 11.05 6.71 11.52
N LEU A 213 12.17 7.04 12.15
CA LEU A 213 12.42 6.76 13.56
C LEU A 213 12.56 8.07 14.34
N ILE A 214 11.77 8.23 15.40
CA ILE A 214 11.87 9.35 16.34
C ILE A 214 12.41 8.81 17.66
N ILE A 215 13.52 9.39 18.12
CA ILE A 215 14.23 9.04 19.35
C ILE A 215 14.09 10.21 20.31
N LEU A 216 13.55 9.94 21.50
CA LEU A 216 13.16 10.96 22.47
C LEU A 216 13.59 10.57 23.90
N PRO A 217 13.71 11.53 24.84
CA PRO A 217 13.64 11.22 26.27
C PRO A 217 12.34 10.49 26.61
N GLU A 218 12.37 9.58 27.60
CA GLU A 218 11.21 8.74 27.95
C GLU A 218 9.96 9.57 28.32
N SER A 219 10.16 10.71 29.00
CA SER A 219 9.09 11.64 29.38
C SER A 219 8.34 12.27 28.19
N LEU A 220 8.99 12.38 27.02
CA LEU A 220 8.44 13.05 25.85
C LEU A 220 7.76 12.09 24.86
N VAL A 221 7.94 10.78 25.00
CA VAL A 221 7.41 9.75 24.08
C VAL A 221 5.90 9.89 23.87
N HIS A 222 5.14 9.95 24.97
CA HIS A 222 3.68 10.04 24.88
C HIS A 222 3.21 11.40 24.36
N GLN A 223 3.90 12.49 24.72
CA GLN A 223 3.58 13.82 24.21
C GLN A 223 3.72 13.85 22.68
N TRP A 224 4.87 13.42 22.16
CA TRP A 224 5.12 13.35 20.71
C TRP A 224 4.11 12.45 19.99
N PHE A 225 3.80 11.28 20.55
CA PHE A 225 2.78 10.40 19.98
C PHE A 225 1.42 11.11 19.86
N VAL A 226 0.97 11.80 20.92
CA VAL A 226 -0.30 12.52 20.91
C VAL A 226 -0.27 13.68 19.92
N GLU A 227 0.84 14.41 19.81
CA GLU A 227 0.96 15.51 18.86
C GLU A 227 0.92 15.02 17.40
N LEU A 228 1.70 13.99 17.06
CA LEU A 228 1.68 13.37 15.74
C LEU A 228 0.29 12.83 15.37
N TYR A 229 -0.36 12.14 16.32
CA TYR A 229 -1.68 11.56 16.09
C TYR A 229 -2.77 12.63 15.96
N ARG A 230 -2.90 13.54 16.93
CA ARG A 230 -4.01 14.51 16.95
C ARG A 230 -3.82 15.64 15.96
N LYS A 231 -2.59 16.15 15.82
CA LYS A 231 -2.33 17.33 14.99
C LYS A 231 -2.06 16.95 13.54
N PHE A 232 -1.42 15.82 13.28
CA PHE A 232 -0.99 15.45 11.92
C PHE A 232 -1.59 14.14 11.41
N ASN A 233 -2.41 13.47 12.21
CA ASN A 233 -3.04 12.20 11.86
C ASN A 233 -2.02 11.11 11.46
N LEU A 234 -0.82 11.17 12.05
CA LEU A 234 0.26 10.19 11.87
C LEU A 234 0.28 9.21 13.04
N THR A 235 0.27 7.91 12.76
CA THR A 235 0.15 6.86 13.78
C THR A 235 1.46 6.10 13.93
N PHE A 236 2.33 6.65 14.76
CA PHE A 236 3.63 6.04 15.06
C PHE A 236 3.49 4.88 16.03
N ARG A 237 4.27 3.81 15.81
CA ARG A 237 4.38 2.70 16.76
C ARG A 237 5.40 3.02 17.85
N ILE A 238 5.00 2.89 19.11
CA ILE A 238 5.92 3.03 20.24
C ILE A 238 6.64 1.69 20.45
N PHE A 239 7.97 1.73 20.37
CA PHE A 239 8.85 0.59 20.62
C PHE A 239 9.39 0.65 22.05
N ASN A 240 9.07 -0.38 22.83
CA ASN A 240 9.64 -0.69 24.13
C ASN A 240 10.09 -2.17 24.12
N GLU A 241 10.74 -2.61 25.20
CA GLU A 241 11.29 -3.98 25.25
C GLU A 241 10.20 -5.05 25.22
N GLU A 242 9.07 -4.80 25.88
CA GLU A 242 7.91 -5.69 25.92
C GLU A 242 7.31 -5.91 24.53
N ASN A 243 6.95 -4.84 23.83
CA ASN A 243 6.40 -4.88 22.47
C ASN A 243 7.38 -5.55 21.49
N CYS A 244 8.68 -5.26 21.61
CA CYS A 244 9.66 -5.86 20.72
C CYS A 244 9.79 -7.36 20.97
N ARG A 245 9.76 -7.80 22.23
CA ARG A 245 9.82 -9.22 22.58
C ARG A 245 8.59 -9.98 22.10
N GLU A 246 7.40 -9.38 22.20
CA GLU A 246 6.16 -9.98 21.67
C GLU A 246 6.21 -10.18 20.15
N LEU A 247 6.73 -9.19 19.42
CA LEU A 247 6.87 -9.29 17.96
C LEU A 247 7.88 -10.37 17.56
N GLU A 248 9.00 -10.47 18.28
CA GLU A 248 9.97 -11.54 18.08
C GLU A 248 9.38 -12.94 18.31
N LEU A 249 8.48 -13.10 19.29
CA LEU A 249 7.84 -14.38 19.60
C LEU A 249 6.76 -14.79 18.61
N THR A 250 6.13 -13.82 17.94
CA THR A 250 5.00 -14.04 17.02
C THR A 250 5.42 -14.15 15.55
N ALA A 251 6.67 -13.81 15.24
CA ALA A 251 7.20 -13.91 13.88
C ALA A 251 7.37 -15.39 13.44
N PRO A 252 6.79 -15.79 12.29
CA PRO A 252 6.93 -17.14 11.78
C PRO A 252 8.31 -17.33 11.10
N GLY A 253 9.27 -17.86 11.85
CA GLY A 253 10.59 -18.27 11.34
C GLY A 253 11.76 -17.56 12.03
N GLU A 254 12.56 -18.36 12.74
CA GLU A 254 13.83 -18.05 13.42
C GLU A 254 13.85 -16.89 14.44
N ASN A 255 14.62 -17.10 15.53
CA ASN A 255 14.83 -16.20 16.68
C ASN A 255 15.49 -14.84 16.35
N ASP A 256 15.44 -14.37 15.10
CA ASP A 256 16.17 -13.21 14.58
C ASP A 256 15.31 -12.29 13.69
N SER A 257 13.99 -12.30 13.87
CA SER A 257 13.12 -11.30 13.24
C SER A 257 13.39 -9.91 13.84
N ASN A 258 13.53 -8.91 12.99
CA ASN A 258 13.77 -7.55 13.42
C ASN A 258 12.42 -6.84 13.67
N PRO A 259 12.04 -6.54 14.93
CA PRO A 259 10.73 -5.97 15.26
C PRO A 259 10.51 -4.57 14.67
N PHE A 260 11.59 -3.86 14.33
CA PHE A 260 11.51 -2.55 13.72
C PHE A 260 11.10 -2.59 12.23
N LEU A 261 11.03 -3.78 11.62
CA LEU A 261 10.53 -3.95 10.24
C LEU A 261 9.00 -3.99 10.17
N ASP A 262 8.32 -4.27 11.29
CA ASP A 262 6.86 -4.41 11.34
C ASP A 262 6.11 -3.07 11.26
N ALA A 263 6.82 -1.94 11.43
CA ALA A 263 6.27 -0.61 11.28
C ALA A 263 7.16 0.26 10.39
N GLN A 264 6.54 1.19 9.66
CA GLN A 264 7.25 2.21 8.88
C GLN A 264 7.54 3.47 9.71
N GLU A 265 6.74 3.72 10.75
CA GLU A 265 6.82 4.91 11.59
C GLU A 265 7.00 4.47 13.05
N GLY A 266 8.16 4.79 13.64
CA GLY A 266 8.55 4.33 14.98
C GLY A 266 8.94 5.45 15.93
N ILE A 267 8.54 5.33 17.20
CA ILE A 267 9.02 6.16 18.32
C ILE A 267 9.68 5.24 19.34
N CYS A 268 10.84 5.63 19.86
CA CYS A 268 11.45 4.94 20.98
C CYS A 268 12.18 5.91 21.93
N SER A 269 12.39 5.47 23.17
CA SER A 269 13.12 6.26 24.15
C SER A 269 14.64 6.07 24.03
N VAL A 270 15.41 7.10 24.39
CA VAL A 270 16.87 7.03 24.50
C VAL A 270 17.28 5.92 25.48
N ASP A 271 16.60 5.79 26.62
CA ASP A 271 16.95 4.78 27.64
C ASP A 271 16.70 3.35 27.16
N PHE A 272 15.66 3.13 26.34
CA PHE A 272 15.43 1.85 25.69
C PHE A 272 16.55 1.47 24.70
N ILE A 273 17.08 2.44 23.95
CA ILE A 273 18.22 2.21 23.04
C ILE A 273 19.50 1.90 23.85
N ARG A 274 19.68 2.57 24.98
CA ARG A 274 20.87 2.41 25.84
C ARG A 274 20.89 1.06 26.55
N SER A 275 19.72 0.54 26.94
CA SER A 275 19.62 -0.67 27.75
C SER A 275 19.97 -1.96 26.98
N SER A 276 19.91 -1.96 25.65
CA SER A 276 20.09 -3.19 24.85
C SER A 276 20.92 -2.98 23.58
N GLU A 277 22.05 -3.68 23.48
CA GLU A 277 22.86 -3.74 22.27
C GLU A 277 22.12 -4.44 21.11
N LYS A 278 21.31 -5.46 21.41
CA LYS A 278 20.48 -6.17 20.42
C LYS A 278 19.56 -5.18 19.70
N ARG A 279 18.87 -4.31 20.46
CA ARG A 279 17.95 -3.30 19.90
C ARG A 279 18.70 -2.27 19.04
N ARG A 280 19.89 -1.86 19.44
CA ARG A 280 20.75 -0.97 18.64
C ARG A 280 21.09 -1.59 17.28
N GLN A 281 21.49 -2.86 17.26
CA GLN A 281 21.80 -3.56 16.01
C GLN A 281 20.57 -3.70 15.10
N GLN A 282 19.41 -4.03 15.69
CA GLN A 282 18.14 -4.11 14.96
C GLN A 282 17.72 -2.76 14.37
N ILE A 283 17.86 -1.65 15.11
CA ILE A 283 17.57 -0.32 14.58
C ILE A 283 18.50 0.03 13.40
N LEU A 284 19.78 -0.32 13.49
CA LEU A 284 20.76 -0.07 12.42
C LEU A 284 20.47 -0.87 11.14
N SER A 285 19.87 -2.06 11.25
CA SER A 285 19.51 -2.90 10.10
C SER A 285 18.10 -2.62 9.55
N ALA A 286 17.28 -1.83 10.24
CA ALA A 286 15.88 -1.57 9.86
C ALA A 286 15.67 -0.58 8.70
N GLY A 287 16.74 0.03 8.17
CA GLY A 287 16.71 0.81 6.92
C GLY A 287 15.82 2.07 6.98
N TRP A 288 16.03 2.93 7.97
CA TRP A 288 15.28 4.19 8.12
C TRP A 288 15.69 5.26 7.09
N ASP A 289 14.71 5.93 6.48
CA ASP A 289 14.97 7.05 5.57
C ASP A 289 15.36 8.31 6.33
N MET A 290 14.70 8.53 7.48
CA MET A 290 14.88 9.70 8.32
C MET A 290 14.86 9.34 9.82
N VAL A 291 15.77 9.96 10.57
CA VAL A 291 15.84 9.84 12.02
C VAL A 291 15.67 11.22 12.64
N VAL A 292 14.85 11.30 13.69
CA VAL A 292 14.65 12.51 14.49
C VAL A 292 15.16 12.24 15.90
N LEU A 293 15.97 13.13 16.45
CA LEU A 293 16.41 13.09 17.85
C LEU A 293 15.99 14.38 18.53
N ASP A 294 15.16 14.28 19.57
CA ASP A 294 14.83 15.40 20.43
C ASP A 294 15.78 15.47 21.64
N GLU A 295 15.94 16.68 22.18
CA GLU A 295 16.92 17.02 23.22
C GLU A 295 18.35 16.54 22.90
N ALA A 296 18.78 16.83 21.67
CA ALA A 296 20.05 16.38 21.12
C ALA A 296 21.28 16.87 21.90
N HIS A 297 21.17 17.88 22.76
CA HIS A 297 22.28 18.33 23.62
C HIS A 297 22.73 17.25 24.62
N HIS A 298 21.86 16.33 25.03
CA HIS A 298 22.21 15.21 25.92
C HIS A 298 23.06 14.11 25.25
N ILE A 299 23.24 14.17 23.92
CA ILE A 299 23.98 13.13 23.19
C ILE A 299 25.45 13.05 23.61
N LEU A 300 26.04 14.19 23.97
CA LEU A 300 27.47 14.31 24.27
C LEU A 300 27.83 13.69 25.64
N ASP A 301 26.86 13.60 26.54
CA ASP A 301 27.04 13.04 27.89
C ASP A 301 27.19 11.51 27.87
N HIS A 302 26.90 10.87 26.73
CA HIS A 302 26.80 9.42 26.60
C HIS A 302 27.58 8.88 25.39
N PRO A 303 28.87 8.53 25.55
CA PRO A 303 29.74 8.10 24.45
C PRO A 303 29.21 6.93 23.62
N HIS A 304 28.60 5.93 24.27
CA HIS A 304 28.02 4.77 23.58
C HIS A 304 26.80 5.14 22.73
N PHE A 305 25.95 6.04 23.24
CA PHE A 305 24.78 6.53 22.50
C PHE A 305 25.21 7.44 21.35
N TYR A 306 26.22 8.30 21.55
CA TYR A 306 26.83 9.09 20.50
C TYR A 306 27.39 8.22 19.36
N ALA A 307 28.15 7.17 19.69
CA ALA A 307 28.69 6.24 18.70
C ALA A 307 27.58 5.52 17.91
N PHE A 308 26.50 5.12 18.58
CA PHE A 308 25.32 4.55 17.95
C PHE A 308 24.65 5.55 16.99
N MET A 309 24.37 6.78 17.44
CA MET A 309 23.77 7.82 16.60
C MET A 309 24.65 8.18 15.41
N GLN A 310 25.98 8.16 15.56
CA GLN A 310 26.91 8.35 14.46
C GLN A 310 26.82 7.21 13.43
N ALA A 311 26.73 5.96 13.90
CA ALA A 311 26.56 4.80 13.03
C ALA A 311 25.19 4.83 12.31
N LEU A 312 24.13 5.21 13.02
CA LEU A 312 22.79 5.35 12.48
C LEU A 312 22.73 6.47 11.43
N GLY A 313 23.27 7.65 11.76
CA GLY A 313 23.34 8.77 10.83
C GLY A 313 24.10 8.43 9.56
N LYS A 314 25.17 7.62 9.60
CA LYS A 314 25.87 7.17 8.38
C LYS A 314 25.01 6.27 7.48
N ARG A 315 24.02 5.56 8.04
CA ARG A 315 23.12 4.65 7.32
C ARG A 315 21.85 5.34 6.83
N THR A 316 21.45 6.45 7.45
CA THR A 316 20.24 7.20 7.10
C THR A 316 20.55 8.41 6.23
N LYS A 317 19.63 8.71 5.30
CA LYS A 317 19.78 9.85 4.40
C LYS A 317 19.36 11.15 5.08
N GLY A 318 18.21 11.14 5.76
CA GLY A 318 17.70 12.25 6.57
C GLY A 318 18.10 12.14 8.04
N LEU A 319 18.37 13.29 8.66
CA LEU A 319 18.65 13.40 10.10
C LEU A 319 18.16 14.76 10.62
N MET A 320 17.24 14.76 11.58
CA MET A 320 16.77 15.97 12.23
C MET A 320 17.14 15.92 13.70
N LEU A 321 17.84 16.92 14.16
CA LEU A 321 18.19 17.08 15.57
C LEU A 321 17.42 18.28 16.12
N LEU A 322 16.73 18.10 17.24
CA LEU A 322 16.11 19.20 17.96
C LEU A 322 16.89 19.42 19.26
N THR A 323 17.20 20.67 19.56
CA THR A 323 17.80 21.04 20.85
C THR A 323 17.33 22.41 21.27
N ALA A 324 17.11 22.61 22.56
CA ALA A 324 17.15 23.93 23.15
C ALA A 324 18.62 24.39 23.29
N THR A 325 18.85 25.71 23.25
CA THR A 325 20.12 26.36 23.63
C THR A 325 19.98 27.06 24.97
#